data_AF-C9L5Q5-F1
#
_entry.id   AF-C9L5Q5-F1
#
_cell.length_a   1.000
_cell.length_b   1.000
_cell.length_c   1.000
_cell.angle_alpha   90.00
_cell.angle_beta   90.00
_cell.angle_gamma   90.00
#
_symmetry.space_group_name_H-M   'P 1'
#
loop_
_entity.id
_entity.type
_entity.pdbx_description
1 polymer ?
#
loop_
_entity_poly.entity_id
_entity_poly.type
_entity_poly.pdbx_seq_one_letter_code
_entity_poly.pdbx_strand_id
1 'polypeptide(L)'
;MVFLLNKSQKNKNNAIFYMEMIKMWFWWFIFCFNQLTPILMILGGQIMWKHSPKNINSIIGYRTSRSMKNIDTWLFAQKHCGKLWWKIGWIISVPSLLIPIPFYGASVEIIGNMGLLLIIVQTVILICSVFPTERALKEKFTDEGIRK
;
A
#
# COMPACT_ATOMS: atom_id res chain seq x y z
N MET A 1 -40.00 38.45 12.32
CA MET A 1 -40.01 36.99 12.58
C MET A 1 -39.63 36.17 11.34
N VAL A 2 -40.34 36.31 10.21
CA VAL A 2 -40.06 35.57 8.94
C VAL A 2 -38.63 35.74 8.41
N PHE A 3 -38.07 36.96 8.46
CA PHE A 3 -36.69 37.23 8.02
C PHE A 3 -35.64 36.43 8.83
N LEU A 4 -35.82 36.31 10.14
CA LEU A 4 -34.90 35.59 11.02
C LEU A 4 -34.98 34.07 10.79
N LEU A 5 -36.18 33.54 10.52
CA LEU A 5 -36.39 32.14 10.16
C LEU A 5 -35.69 31.79 8.84
N ASN A 6 -35.81 32.66 7.82
CA ASN A 6 -35.12 32.47 6.54
C ASN A 6 -33.59 32.49 6.68
N LYS A 7 -33.04 33.39 7.52
CA LYS A 7 -31.60 33.43 7.82
C LYS A 7 -31.13 32.17 8.56
N SER A 8 -31.90 31.69 9.53
CA SER A 8 -31.60 30.46 10.27
C SER A 8 -31.61 29.23 9.36
N GLN A 9 -32.62 29.13 8.48
CA GLN A 9 -32.74 28.02 7.54
C GLN A 9 -31.60 28.02 6.51
N LYS A 10 -31.22 29.19 5.98
CA LYS A 10 -30.06 29.33 5.08
C LYS A 10 -28.77 28.88 5.76
N ASN A 11 -28.55 29.25 7.02
CA ASN A 11 -27.37 28.82 7.78
C ASN A 11 -27.33 27.30 7.99
N LYS A 12 -28.46 26.66 8.31
CA LYS A 12 -28.55 25.20 8.43
C LYS A 12 -28.25 24.49 7.10
N ASN A 13 -28.83 24.98 6.01
CA ASN A 13 -28.59 24.41 4.67
C ASN A 13 -27.12 24.54 4.27
N ASN A 14 -26.50 25.70 4.54
CA ASN A 14 -25.06 25.89 4.32
C ASN A 14 -24.24 24.90 5.16
N ALA A 15 -24.57 24.73 6.44
CA ALA A 15 -23.86 23.78 7.30
C ALA A 15 -23.96 22.34 6.79
N ILE A 16 -25.16 21.90 6.37
CA ILE A 16 -25.35 20.58 5.77
C ILE A 16 -24.50 20.44 4.50
N PHE A 17 -24.51 21.45 3.63
CA PHE A 17 -23.70 21.45 2.41
C PHE A 17 -22.20 21.34 2.72
N TYR A 18 -21.67 22.11 3.67
CA TYR A 18 -20.27 22.02 4.10
C TYR A 18 -19.94 20.63 4.68
N MET A 19 -20.85 20.04 5.47
CA MET A 19 -20.64 18.70 6.04
C MET A 19 -20.59 17.61 4.98
N GLU A 20 -21.49 17.63 3.98
CA GLU A 20 -21.45 16.70 2.85
C GLU A 20 -20.17 16.87 2.03
N MET A 21 -19.78 18.12 1.76
CA MET A 21 -18.54 18.42 1.06
C MET A 21 -17.32 17.87 1.81
N ILE A 22 -17.23 18.07 3.14
CA ILE A 22 -16.13 17.53 3.97
C ILE A 22 -16.08 16.00 3.88
N LYS A 23 -17.21 15.30 3.97
CA LYS A 23 -17.26 13.83 3.84
C LYS A 23 -16.75 13.36 2.48
N MET A 24 -17.18 14.00 1.40
CA MET A 24 -16.77 13.66 0.04
C MET A 24 -15.26 13.85 -0.15
N TRP A 25 -14.71 15.00 0.30
CA TRP A 25 -13.27 15.27 0.24
C TRP A 25 -12.46 14.27 1.08
N PHE A 26 -12.93 13.96 2.28
CA PHE A 26 -12.27 13.00 3.16
C PHE A 26 -12.26 11.60 2.54
N TRP A 27 -13.36 11.19 1.90
CA TRP A 27 -13.43 9.93 1.17
C TRP A 27 -12.37 9.86 0.05
N TRP A 28 -12.27 10.90 -0.79
CA TRP A 28 -11.27 10.96 -1.86
C TRP A 28 -9.85 10.93 -1.32
N PHE A 29 -9.59 11.64 -0.23
CA PHE A 29 -8.29 11.65 0.43
C PHE A 29 -7.89 10.24 0.88
N ILE A 30 -8.77 9.54 1.62
CA ILE A 30 -8.53 8.18 2.10
C ILE A 30 -8.39 7.20 0.93
N PHE A 31 -9.25 7.31 -0.08
CA PHE A 31 -9.20 6.49 -1.28
C PHE A 31 -7.83 6.58 -1.97
N CYS A 32 -7.33 7.80 -2.22
CA CYS A 32 -6.03 8.03 -2.84
C CYS A 32 -4.87 7.51 -1.99
N PHE A 33 -4.91 7.74 -0.68
CA PHE A 33 -3.87 7.25 0.23
C PHE A 33 -3.78 5.72 0.27
N ASN A 34 -4.93 5.04 0.24
CA ASN A 34 -5.00 3.58 0.19
C ASN A 34 -4.46 2.97 -1.11
N GLN A 35 -4.28 3.76 -2.17
CA GLN A 35 -3.64 3.29 -3.41
C GLN A 35 -2.11 3.37 -3.37
N LEU A 36 -1.52 4.10 -2.41
CA LEU A 36 -0.06 4.27 -2.36
C LEU A 36 0.66 2.95 -2.16
N THR A 37 0.22 2.11 -1.21
CA THR A 37 0.84 0.81 -0.96
C THR A 37 0.83 -0.12 -2.19
N PRO A 38 -0.33 -0.41 -2.85
CA PRO A 38 -0.33 -1.20 -4.07
C PRO A 38 0.55 -0.62 -5.17
N ILE A 39 0.49 0.70 -5.40
CA ILE A 39 1.30 1.37 -6.42
C ILE A 39 2.79 1.19 -6.11
N LEU A 40 3.21 1.37 -4.86
CA LEU A 40 4.59 1.16 -4.43
C LEU A 40 5.04 -0.29 -4.61
N MET A 41 4.18 -1.27 -4.33
CA MET A 41 4.49 -2.69 -4.56
C MET A 41 4.63 -3.00 -6.05
N ILE A 42 3.76 -2.45 -6.91
CA ILE A 42 3.82 -2.62 -8.36
C ILE A 42 5.09 -1.97 -8.91
N LEU A 43 5.31 -0.68 -8.67
CA LEU A 43 6.45 0.06 -9.21
C LEU A 43 7.78 -0.44 -8.62
N GLY A 44 7.85 -0.58 -7.30
CA GLY A 44 9.02 -1.12 -6.62
C GLY A 44 9.32 -2.56 -7.04
N GLY A 45 8.29 -3.39 -7.16
CA GLY A 45 8.42 -4.75 -7.65
C GLY A 45 8.96 -4.82 -9.08
N GLN A 46 8.43 -3.99 -9.98
CA GLN A 46 8.91 -3.89 -11.36
C GLN A 46 10.36 -3.42 -11.43
N ILE A 47 10.74 -2.41 -10.65
CA ILE A 47 12.12 -1.89 -10.58
C ILE A 47 13.04 -2.99 -10.06
N MET A 48 12.73 -3.65 -8.95
CA MET A 48 13.58 -4.73 -8.42
C MET A 48 13.68 -5.93 -9.36
N TRP A 49 12.61 -6.25 -10.09
CA TRP A 49 12.62 -7.37 -11.03
C TRP A 49 13.38 -7.07 -12.33
N LYS A 50 13.11 -5.92 -12.96
CA LYS A 50 13.68 -5.57 -14.29
C LYS A 50 14.99 -4.78 -14.20
N HIS A 51 15.14 -3.95 -13.17
CA HIS A 51 16.28 -3.07 -12.93
C HIS A 51 16.89 -3.31 -11.55
N SER A 52 17.14 -4.59 -11.23
CA SER A 52 17.74 -4.97 -9.95
C SER A 52 18.99 -4.12 -9.68
N PRO A 53 19.10 -3.47 -8.50
CA PRO A 53 20.31 -2.75 -8.11
C PRO A 53 21.52 -3.66 -8.27
N LYS A 54 22.46 -3.26 -9.13
CA LYS A 54 23.63 -4.09 -9.48
C LYS A 54 24.65 -4.21 -8.37
N ASN A 55 24.58 -3.31 -7.39
CA ASN A 55 25.47 -3.28 -6.25
C ASN A 55 24.65 -3.45 -4.97
N ILE A 56 25.23 -4.18 -4.02
CA ILE A 56 24.72 -4.25 -2.65
C ILE A 56 24.79 -2.83 -2.08
N ASN A 57 23.65 -2.33 -1.64
CA ASN A 57 23.56 -1.00 -1.03
C ASN A 57 22.61 -1.06 0.17
N SER A 58 22.83 -0.17 1.13
CA SER A 58 22.07 -0.13 2.38
C SER A 58 20.79 0.70 2.29
N ILE A 59 20.51 1.36 1.17
CA ILE A 59 19.43 2.35 1.02
C ILE A 59 18.21 1.75 0.32
N ILE A 60 18.41 1.02 -0.79
CA ILE A 60 17.37 0.54 -1.70
C ILE A 60 17.53 -0.96 -1.96
N GLY A 61 16.44 -1.68 -1.72
CA GLY A 61 16.29 -3.10 -2.05
C GLY A 61 15.90 -3.97 -0.87
N TYR A 62 15.90 -5.28 -1.13
CA TYR A 62 15.61 -6.35 -0.19
C TYR A 62 16.87 -6.66 0.62
N ARG A 63 16.91 -6.10 1.82
CA ARG A 63 18.10 -6.03 2.68
C ARG A 63 17.93 -6.96 3.87
N THR A 64 18.15 -8.26 3.66
CA THR A 64 18.28 -9.23 4.74
C THR A 64 19.72 -9.71 4.83
N SER A 65 20.14 -10.20 5.99
CA SER A 65 21.52 -10.66 6.19
C SER A 65 21.93 -11.76 5.19
N ARG A 66 20.97 -12.56 4.73
CA ARG A 66 21.18 -13.62 3.74
C ARG A 66 21.23 -13.07 2.31
N SER A 67 20.39 -12.09 1.96
CA SER A 67 20.40 -11.48 0.63
C SER A 67 21.67 -10.65 0.38
N MET A 68 22.27 -10.08 1.43
CA MET A 68 23.44 -9.20 1.31
C MET A 68 24.79 -9.93 1.41
N LYS A 69 24.82 -11.27 1.42
CA LYS A 69 26.07 -12.06 1.57
C LYS A 69 27.05 -11.86 0.42
N ASN A 70 26.53 -11.89 -0.81
CA ASN A 70 27.31 -11.69 -2.03
C ASN A 70 26.39 -11.20 -3.15
N ILE A 71 26.97 -10.91 -4.32
CA ILE A 71 26.19 -10.34 -5.41
C ILE A 71 25.12 -11.30 -5.96
N ASP A 72 25.38 -12.61 -5.94
CA ASP A 72 24.45 -13.61 -6.48
C ASP A 72 23.20 -13.76 -5.61
N THR A 73 23.37 -13.82 -4.29
CA THR A 73 22.27 -13.83 -3.31
C THR A 73 21.47 -12.53 -3.36
N TRP A 74 22.15 -11.40 -3.54
CA TRP A 74 21.52 -10.08 -3.68
C TRP A 74 20.63 -10.01 -4.91
N LEU A 75 21.20 -10.29 -6.10
CA LEU A 75 20.44 -10.24 -7.35
C LEU A 75 19.29 -11.24 -7.38
N PHE A 76 19.48 -12.43 -6.79
CA PHE A 76 18.41 -13.41 -6.66
C PHE A 76 17.26 -12.90 -5.79
N ALA A 77 17.56 -12.36 -4.60
CA ALA A 77 16.56 -11.85 -3.67
C ALA A 77 15.76 -10.70 -4.29
N GLN A 78 16.44 -9.74 -4.92
CA GLN A 78 15.82 -8.62 -5.62
C GLN A 78 14.86 -9.09 -6.71
N LYS A 79 15.30 -10.04 -7.54
CA LYS A 79 14.48 -10.59 -8.61
C LYS A 79 13.27 -11.36 -8.08
N HIS A 80 13.44 -12.14 -7.02
CA HIS A 80 12.37 -12.94 -6.44
C HIS A 80 11.34 -12.06 -5.73
N CYS A 81 11.79 -11.19 -4.82
CA CYS A 81 10.96 -10.21 -4.13
C CYS A 81 10.24 -9.31 -5.14
N GLY A 82 10.95 -8.81 -6.17
CA GLY A 82 10.39 -7.95 -7.19
C GLY A 82 9.23 -8.60 -7.97
N LYS A 83 9.38 -9.86 -8.37
CA LYS A 83 8.29 -10.63 -9.00
C LYS A 83 7.10 -10.84 -8.05
N LEU A 84 7.39 -11.14 -6.78
CA LEU A 84 6.36 -11.36 -5.77
C LEU A 84 5.56 -10.09 -5.52
N TRP A 85 6.25 -8.96 -5.30
CA TRP A 85 5.63 -7.65 -5.10
C TRP A 85 4.84 -7.18 -6.32
N TRP A 86 5.35 -7.40 -7.54
CA TRP A 86 4.61 -7.13 -8.76
C TRP A 86 3.26 -7.87 -8.78
N LYS A 87 3.28 -9.18 -8.49
CA LYS A 87 2.06 -10.01 -8.48
C LYS A 87 1.10 -9.61 -7.36
N ILE A 88 1.60 -9.49 -6.13
CA ILE A 88 0.78 -9.14 -4.96
C ILE A 88 0.20 -7.74 -5.14
N GLY A 89 0.99 -6.78 -5.60
CA GLY A 89 0.56 -5.39 -5.83
C GLY A 89 -0.69 -5.32 -6.70
N TRP A 90 -0.73 -6.05 -7.81
CA TRP A 90 -1.93 -6.16 -8.65
C TRP A 90 -3.11 -6.82 -7.94
N ILE A 91 -2.86 -7.91 -7.19
CA ILE A 91 -3.90 -8.62 -6.44
C ILE A 91 -4.54 -7.72 -5.38
N ILE A 92 -3.75 -6.94 -4.63
CA ILE A 92 -4.26 -6.07 -3.56
C ILE A 92 -4.83 -4.75 -4.10
N SER A 93 -4.43 -4.32 -5.30
CA SER A 93 -4.94 -3.09 -5.93
C SER A 93 -6.43 -3.20 -6.22
N VAL A 94 -6.90 -4.37 -6.70
CA VAL A 94 -8.32 -4.59 -7.01
C VAL A 94 -9.24 -4.37 -5.79
N PRO A 95 -9.08 -5.07 -4.65
CA PRO A 95 -9.90 -4.82 -3.47
C PRO A 95 -9.68 -3.41 -2.91
N SER A 96 -8.48 -2.84 -3.02
CA SER A 96 -8.21 -1.46 -2.58
C SER A 96 -9.04 -0.43 -3.36
N LEU A 97 -9.33 -0.69 -4.64
CA LEU A 97 -10.19 0.16 -5.46
C LEU A 97 -11.68 -0.08 -5.20
N LEU A 98 -12.08 -1.33 -4.96
CA LEU A 98 -13.49 -1.70 -4.87
C LEU A 98 -14.10 -1.48 -3.48
N ILE A 99 -13.37 -1.79 -2.41
CA ILE A 99 -13.87 -1.71 -1.03
C ILE A 99 -14.36 -0.30 -0.65
N PRO A 100 -13.68 0.81 -1.02
CA PRO A 100 -14.12 2.14 -0.61
C PRO A 100 -15.44 2.61 -1.25
N ILE A 101 -15.79 2.09 -2.44
CA ILE A 101 -16.96 2.54 -3.24
C ILE A 101 -18.27 2.56 -2.43
N PRO A 102 -18.68 1.47 -1.75
CA PRO A 102 -19.92 1.48 -0.95
C PRO A 102 -19.90 2.43 0.25
N PHE A 103 -18.74 2.95 0.66
CA PHE A 103 -18.61 3.91 1.78
C PHE A 103 -18.66 5.37 1.32
N TYR A 104 -18.94 5.63 0.04
CA TYR A 104 -19.08 6.99 -0.46
C TYR A 104 -20.25 7.72 0.24
N GLY A 105 -19.98 8.87 0.84
CA GLY A 105 -20.98 9.64 1.61
C GLY A 105 -21.25 9.12 3.03
N ALA A 106 -20.55 8.07 3.48
CA ALA A 106 -20.59 7.62 4.87
C ALA A 106 -20.00 8.66 5.84
N SER A 107 -20.15 8.43 7.14
CA SER A 107 -19.54 9.31 8.15
C SER A 107 -18.02 9.26 8.07
N VAL A 108 -17.37 10.36 8.46
CA VAL A 108 -15.90 10.48 8.50
C VAL A 108 -15.28 9.36 9.33
N GLU A 109 -15.90 8.99 10.44
CA GLU A 109 -15.45 7.89 11.30
C GLU A 109 -15.46 6.54 10.58
N ILE A 110 -16.54 6.22 9.86
CA ILE A 110 -16.66 4.96 9.12
C ILE A 110 -15.62 4.91 7.99
N ILE A 111 -15.49 6.00 7.22
CA ILE A 111 -14.51 6.10 6.13
C ILE A 111 -13.08 5.93 6.68
N GLY A 112 -12.78 6.59 7.80
CA GLY A 112 -11.48 6.53 8.45
C GLY A 112 -11.13 5.13 8.96
N ASN A 113 -12.06 4.48 9.66
CA ASN A 113 -11.87 3.13 10.19
C ASN A 113 -11.70 2.10 9.06
N MET A 114 -12.49 2.20 8.00
CA MET A 114 -12.36 1.35 6.81
C MET A 114 -10.98 1.53 6.15
N GLY A 115 -10.55 2.78 5.93
CA GLY A 115 -9.26 3.08 5.34
C GLY A 115 -8.09 2.58 6.18
N LEU A 116 -8.16 2.78 7.50
CA LEU A 116 -7.16 2.28 8.44
C LEU A 116 -7.06 0.75 8.40
N LEU A 117 -8.19 0.04 8.45
CA LEU A 117 -8.21 -1.42 8.38
C LEU A 117 -7.61 -1.91 7.06
N LEU A 118 -7.93 -1.26 5.94
CA LEU A 118 -7.40 -1.60 4.63
C LEU A 118 -5.88 -1.44 4.58
N ILE A 119 -5.33 -0.33 5.12
CA ILE A 119 -3.88 -0.12 5.22
C ILE A 119 -3.23 -1.18 6.10
N ILE A 120 -3.80 -1.50 7.27
CA ILE A 120 -3.25 -2.54 8.17
C ILE A 120 -3.13 -3.87 7.43
N VAL A 121 -4.18 -4.29 6.72
CA VAL A 121 -4.16 -5.54 5.93
C VAL A 121 -3.08 -5.49 4.85
N GLN A 122 -2.99 -4.40 4.10
CA GLN A 122 -1.95 -4.23 3.07
C GLN A 122 -0.54 -4.27 3.64
N THR A 123 -0.30 -3.63 4.79
CA THR A 123 0.99 -3.64 5.48
C THR A 123 1.35 -5.03 6.00
N VAL A 124 0.39 -5.76 6.56
CA VAL A 124 0.61 -7.16 6.98
C VAL A 124 1.01 -8.02 5.78
N ILE A 125 0.32 -7.89 4.64
CA ILE A 125 0.68 -8.61 3.41
C ILE A 125 2.10 -8.27 2.95
N LEU A 126 2.48 -6.99 2.99
CA LEU A 126 3.83 -6.53 2.65
C LEU A 126 4.88 -7.17 3.55
N ILE A 127 4.67 -7.18 4.88
CA ILE A 127 5.58 -7.81 5.84
C ILE A 127 5.65 -9.33 5.59
N CYS A 128 4.51 -9.99 5.41
CA CYS A 128 4.46 -11.43 5.15
C CYS A 128 5.17 -11.83 3.85
N SER A 129 5.26 -10.94 2.86
CA SER A 129 5.97 -11.19 1.59
C SER A 129 7.49 -11.40 1.74
N VAL A 130 8.06 -11.06 2.90
CA VAL A 130 9.46 -11.33 3.24
C VAL A 130 9.71 -12.83 3.40
N PHE A 131 8.79 -13.57 4.02
CA PHE A 131 9.00 -14.99 4.32
C PHE A 131 9.19 -15.88 3.08
N PRO A 132 8.39 -15.75 1.99
CA PRO A 132 8.62 -16.50 0.76
C PRO A 132 10.00 -16.22 0.15
N THR A 133 10.46 -14.97 0.19
CA THR A 133 11.78 -14.59 -0.36
C THR A 133 12.91 -15.18 0.47
N GLU A 134 12.83 -15.10 1.82
CA GLU A 134 13.80 -15.74 2.71
C GLU A 134 13.83 -17.27 2.55
N ARG A 135 12.67 -17.88 2.38
CA ARG A 135 12.57 -19.33 2.13
C ARG A 135 13.24 -19.70 0.82
N ALA A 136 12.96 -18.98 -0.27
CA ALA A 136 13.58 -19.22 -1.57
C ALA A 136 15.11 -19.02 -1.52
N LEU A 137 15.59 -18.07 -0.72
CA LEU A 137 17.03 -17.89 -0.46
C LEU A 137 17.63 -19.09 0.29
N LYS A 138 16.96 -19.58 1.34
CA LYS A 138 17.38 -20.78 2.11
C LYS A 138 17.44 -22.05 1.26
N GLU A 139 16.49 -22.21 0.37
CA GLU A 139 16.41 -23.39 -0.52
C GLU A 139 17.55 -23.37 -1.55
N LYS A 140 17.92 -22.20 -2.07
CA LYS A 140 18.84 -22.07 -3.21
C LYS A 140 20.30 -21.77 -2.85
N PHE A 141 20.55 -21.27 -1.64
CA PHE A 141 21.89 -20.90 -1.18
C PHE A 141 22.19 -21.48 0.21
N THR A 142 23.45 -21.79 0.44
CA THR A 142 24.01 -22.08 1.77
C THR A 142 24.04 -20.81 2.63
N ASP A 143 24.31 -20.94 3.93
CA ASP A 143 24.40 -19.78 4.83
C ASP A 143 25.62 -18.86 4.52
N GLU A 144 26.61 -19.40 3.79
CA GLU A 144 27.74 -18.62 3.23
C GLU A 144 27.43 -17.98 1.87
N GLY A 145 26.20 -18.16 1.35
CA GLY A 145 25.79 -17.57 0.08
C GLY A 145 26.27 -18.31 -1.17
N ILE A 146 26.85 -19.50 -1.01
CA ILE A 146 27.20 -20.38 -2.15
C ILE A 146 25.92 -21.06 -2.65
N ARG A 147 25.70 -21.05 -3.97
CA ARG A 147 24.55 -21.70 -4.59
C ARG A 147 24.62 -23.23 -4.38
N LYS A 148 23.48 -23.82 -4.01
CA LYS A 148 23.32 -25.27 -3.89
C LYS A 148 23.05 -25.92 -5.24
#